data_AF-A0A2D6BZB3-F1
#
_entry.id   AF-A0A2D6BZB3-F1
#
_cell.length_a   1.000
_cell.length_b   1.000
_cell.length_c   1.000
_cell.angle_alpha   90.00
_cell.angle_beta   90.00
_cell.angle_gamma   90.00
#
_symmetry.space_group_name_H-M   'P 1'
#
loop_
_entity.id
_entity.type
_entity.pdbx_description
1 polymer ?
#
loop_
_entity_poly.entity_id
_entity_poly.type
_entity_poly.pdbx_seq_one_letter_code
_entity_poly.pdbx_strand_id
1 'polypeptide(L)'
;MAESLKHVILRLAEERAGATFSPTEAAMALRPPRPDEVKGEEKWRGFLRQVRAEAKGLARQGRIDILRRGEPQDPSKPIKGLIQLRKTPGSPPFDPDED
;
A
#
# COMPACT_ATOMS: atom_id res chain seq x y z
N MET A 1 7.84 -8.04 -16.44
CA MET A 1 7.07 -6.78 -16.41
C MET A 1 7.27 -6.13 -15.06
N ALA A 2 7.18 -4.81 -14.93
CA ALA A 2 7.19 -4.20 -13.60
C ALA A 2 5.91 -4.61 -12.85
N GLU A 3 6.03 -5.03 -11.59
CA GLU A 3 4.90 -5.36 -10.72
C GLU A 3 3.96 -4.13 -10.61
N SER A 4 2.64 -4.32 -10.62
CA SER A 4 1.70 -3.19 -10.48
C SER A 4 1.59 -2.72 -9.03
N LEU A 5 1.16 -1.49 -8.80
CA LEU A 5 0.91 -0.98 -7.44
C LEU A 5 -0.13 -1.82 -6.68
N LYS A 6 -1.17 -2.27 -7.40
CA LYS A 6 -2.21 -3.15 -6.86
C LYS A 6 -1.60 -4.46 -6.37
N HIS A 7 -0.82 -5.14 -7.21
CA HIS A 7 -0.11 -6.37 -6.86
C HIS A 7 0.76 -6.19 -5.61
N VAL A 8 1.62 -5.16 -5.59
CA VAL A 8 2.52 -4.91 -4.45
C VAL A 8 1.74 -4.73 -3.15
N ILE A 9 0.66 -3.95 -3.18
CA ILE A 9 -0.14 -3.66 -1.98
C ILE A 9 -0.85 -4.92 -1.47
N LEU A 10 -1.46 -5.70 -2.37
CA LEU A 10 -2.18 -6.92 -2.01
C LEU A 10 -1.23 -8.02 -1.53
N ARG A 11 -0.10 -8.20 -2.21
CA ARG A 11 0.97 -9.12 -1.79
C ARG A 11 1.48 -8.78 -0.40
N LEU A 12 1.83 -7.51 -0.14
CA LEU A 12 2.26 -7.07 1.19
C LEU A 12 1.18 -7.27 2.24
N ALA A 13 -0.09 -7.01 1.91
CA ALA A 13 -1.20 -7.24 2.83
C ALA A 13 -1.35 -8.73 3.21
N GLU A 14 -1.14 -9.64 2.26
CA GLU A 14 -1.14 -11.09 2.46
C GLU A 14 0.05 -11.54 3.31
N GLU A 15 1.28 -11.16 2.93
CA GLU A 15 2.52 -11.51 3.62
C GLU A 15 2.52 -11.07 5.09
N ARG A 16 1.86 -9.95 5.40
CA ARG A 16 1.77 -9.40 6.76
C ARG A 16 0.72 -10.12 7.63
N ALA A 17 -0.13 -10.98 7.06
CA ALA A 17 -1.10 -11.81 7.79
C ALA A 17 -1.90 -11.06 8.89
N GLY A 18 -2.34 -9.83 8.59
CA GLY A 18 -3.09 -8.97 9.52
C GLY A 18 -2.28 -7.92 10.27
N ALA A 19 -0.93 -7.99 10.22
CA ALA A 19 -0.08 -6.88 10.63
C ALA A 19 -0.18 -5.70 9.65
N THR A 20 0.26 -4.53 10.10
CA THR A 20 0.17 -3.29 9.33
C THR A 20 1.46 -2.96 8.60
N PHE A 21 1.36 -2.22 7.50
CA PHE A 21 2.50 -1.67 6.77
C PHE A 21 2.19 -0.24 6.29
N SER A 22 3.23 0.52 5.94
CA SER A 22 3.12 1.90 5.49
C SER A 22 3.02 2.02 3.95
N PRO A 23 2.45 3.11 3.42
CA PRO A 23 2.56 3.43 2.00
C PRO A 23 4.00 3.56 1.51
N THR A 24 4.93 3.93 2.40
CA THR A 24 6.36 4.01 2.11
C THR A 24 6.95 2.63 1.85
N GLU A 25 6.61 1.64 2.68
CA GLU A 25 7.04 0.25 2.45
C GLU A 25 6.55 -0.28 1.09
N ALA A 26 5.29 -0.02 0.73
CA ALA A 26 4.77 -0.40 -0.59
C ALA A 26 5.50 0.32 -1.74
N ALA A 27 5.79 1.61 -1.61
CA ALA A 27 6.55 2.35 -2.61
C ALA A 27 7.99 1.81 -2.76
N MET A 28 8.64 1.46 -1.65
CA MET A 28 9.98 0.86 -1.66
C MET A 28 9.97 -0.59 -2.14
N ALA A 29 8.91 -1.35 -1.90
CA ALA A 29 8.76 -2.71 -2.45
C ALA A 29 8.63 -2.66 -3.97
N LEU A 30 7.88 -1.69 -4.50
CA LEU A 30 7.77 -1.47 -5.95
C LEU A 30 9.07 -0.97 -6.57
N ARG A 31 9.72 0.01 -5.94
CA ARG A 31 10.99 0.58 -6.40
C ARG A 31 11.98 0.66 -5.25
N PRO A 32 12.75 -0.40 -4.99
CA PRO A 32 13.73 -0.37 -3.91
C PRO A 32 14.73 0.77 -4.11
N PRO A 33 15.13 1.49 -3.05
CA PRO A 33 16.18 2.50 -3.14
C PRO A 33 17.47 1.84 -3.64
N ARG A 34 18.24 2.56 -4.47
CA ARG A 34 19.52 2.05 -4.97
C ARG A 34 20.70 2.76 -4.28
N PRO A 35 21.86 2.09 -4.16
CA PRO A 35 23.03 2.68 -3.49
C PRO A 35 23.55 3.98 -4.13
N ASP A 36 23.29 4.18 -5.42
CA ASP A 36 23.69 5.36 -6.20
C ASP A 36 22.70 6.54 -6.09
N GLU A 37 21.55 6.35 -5.44
CA GLU A 37 20.54 7.39 -5.29
C GLU A 37 20.87 8.33 -4.12
N VAL A 38 20.65 9.63 -4.33
CA VAL A 38 20.83 10.65 -3.28
C VAL A 38 19.75 10.47 -2.22
N LYS A 39 20.16 10.43 -0.96
CA LYS A 39 19.25 10.35 0.18
C LYS A 39 18.31 11.55 0.19
N GLY A 40 17.00 11.29 0.20
CA GLY A 40 15.97 12.34 0.08
C GLY A 40 15.38 12.49 -1.32
N GLU A 41 16.07 11.98 -2.34
CA GLU A 41 15.67 12.07 -3.76
C GLU A 41 15.47 10.68 -4.39
N GLU A 42 15.32 9.66 -3.55
CA GLU A 42 15.12 8.30 -4.02
C GLU A 42 13.83 8.17 -4.86
N LYS A 43 13.91 7.43 -5.97
CA LYS A 43 12.82 7.38 -6.96
C LYS A 43 11.51 6.83 -6.40
N TRP A 44 11.54 6.01 -5.34
CA TRP A 44 10.33 5.51 -4.69
C TRP A 44 9.43 6.62 -4.15
N ARG A 45 9.97 7.79 -3.80
CA ARG A 45 9.18 8.92 -3.27
C ARG A 45 8.11 9.39 -4.26
N GLY A 46 8.42 9.33 -5.55
CA GLY A 46 7.49 9.69 -6.62
C GLY A 46 6.23 8.79 -6.66
N PHE A 47 6.33 7.56 -6.16
CA PHE A 47 5.24 6.59 -6.15
C PHE A 47 4.28 6.77 -4.97
N LEU A 48 4.65 7.51 -3.92
CA LEU A 48 3.82 7.66 -2.71
C LEU A 48 2.40 8.17 -3.01
N ARG A 49 2.26 9.09 -3.96
CA ARG A 49 0.94 9.62 -4.36
C ARG A 49 0.09 8.54 -5.04
N GLN A 50 0.72 7.73 -5.88
CA GLN A 50 0.05 6.65 -6.62
C GLN A 50 -0.31 5.50 -5.67
N VAL A 51 0.60 5.09 -4.77
CA VAL A 51 0.32 4.11 -3.71
C VAL A 51 -0.89 4.53 -2.87
N ARG A 52 -0.95 5.80 -2.43
CA ARG A 52 -2.08 6.30 -1.64
C ARG A 52 -3.40 6.29 -2.43
N ALA A 53 -3.36 6.60 -3.72
CA ALA A 53 -4.54 6.57 -4.58
C ALA A 53 -5.03 5.13 -4.78
N GLU A 54 -4.12 4.21 -5.09
CA GLU A 54 -4.41 2.79 -5.28
C GLU A 54 -4.95 2.15 -3.99
N ALA A 55 -4.29 2.40 -2.86
CA ALA A 55 -4.74 1.94 -1.55
C ALA A 55 -6.16 2.43 -1.22
N LYS A 56 -6.50 3.67 -1.59
CA LYS A 56 -7.86 4.20 -1.42
C LYS A 56 -8.87 3.47 -2.32
N GLY A 57 -8.48 3.10 -3.54
CA GLY A 57 -9.30 2.26 -4.44
C GLY A 57 -9.56 0.88 -3.84
N LEU A 58 -8.51 0.19 -3.42
CA LEU A 58 -8.58 -1.14 -2.79
C LEU A 58 -9.38 -1.13 -1.48
N ALA A 59 -9.27 -0.05 -0.69
CA ALA A 59 -10.06 0.09 0.53
C ALA A 59 -11.55 0.27 0.27
N ARG A 60 -11.94 0.95 -0.82
CA ARG A 60 -13.35 1.02 -1.23
C ARG A 60 -13.88 -0.34 -1.71
N GLN A 61 -13.01 -1.19 -2.23
CA GLN A 61 -13.34 -2.56 -2.63
C GLN A 61 -13.34 -3.53 -1.44
N GLY A 62 -13.00 -3.09 -0.23
CA GLY A 62 -12.89 -3.94 0.94
C GLY A 62 -11.73 -4.94 0.88
N ARG A 63 -10.70 -4.69 0.06
CA ARG A 63 -9.48 -5.53 0.01
C ARG A 63 -8.50 -5.20 1.13
N ILE A 64 -8.37 -3.92 1.46
CA ILE A 64 -7.47 -3.44 2.51
C ILE A 64 -8.14 -2.39 3.41
N ASP A 65 -7.73 -2.31 4.67
CA ASP A 65 -8.12 -1.21 5.56
C ASP A 65 -7.02 -0.15 5.57
N ILE A 66 -7.42 1.12 5.52
CA ILE A 66 -6.53 2.25 5.79
C ILE A 66 -6.72 2.66 7.25
N LEU A 67 -5.68 2.50 8.06
CA LEU A 67 -5.69 2.82 9.48
C LEU A 67 -5.00 4.16 9.75
N ARG A 68 -5.51 4.89 10.74
CA ARG A 68 -4.85 6.06 11.32
C ARG A 68 -4.91 5.96 12.83
N ARG A 69 -3.74 5.94 13.47
CA ARG A 69 -3.62 5.71 14.93
C ARG A 69 -4.34 4.41 15.37
N GLY A 70 -4.23 3.35 14.56
CA GLY A 70 -4.88 2.06 14.80
C GLY A 70 -6.33 1.95 14.30
N GLU A 71 -7.00 3.08 14.06
CA GLU A 71 -8.42 3.10 13.71
C GLU A 71 -8.66 3.07 12.18
N PRO A 72 -9.53 2.18 11.67
CA PRO A 72 -9.96 2.21 10.27
C PRO A 72 -10.54 3.57 9.88
N GLN A 73 -10.15 4.04 8.70
CA GLN A 73 -10.60 5.30 8.14
C GLN A 73 -11.54 5.06 6.98
N ASP A 74 -12.52 5.94 6.84
CA ASP A 74 -13.46 5.95 5.71
C ASP A 74 -12.74 6.27 4.39
N PRO A 75 -12.69 5.33 3.43
CA PRO A 75 -11.99 5.51 2.15
C PRO A 75 -12.78 6.37 1.16
N SER A 76 -13.98 6.86 1.48
CA SER A 76 -14.65 7.91 0.69
C SER A 76 -14.06 9.29 0.98
N LYS A 77 -13.64 9.54 2.23
CA LYS A 77 -13.19 10.85 2.71
C LYS A 77 -11.73 11.14 2.38
N PRO A 78 -11.29 12.41 2.46
CA PRO A 78 -9.86 12.75 2.37
C PRO A 78 -9.10 12.18 3.58
N ILE A 79 -8.11 11.32 3.32
CA ILE A 79 -7.26 10.72 4.34
C ILE A 79 -5.93 11.50 4.38
N LYS A 80 -5.61 12.11 5.52
CA LYS A 80 -4.43 12.97 5.69
C LYS A 80 -3.47 12.41 6.75
N GLY A 81 -2.18 12.70 6.55
CA GLY A 81 -1.13 12.40 7.52
C GLY A 81 -0.55 11.00 7.43
N LEU A 82 -0.04 10.53 8.57
CA LEU A 82 0.53 9.21 8.76
C LEU A 82 -0.58 8.16 8.83
N ILE A 83 -0.50 7.18 7.96
CA ILE A 83 -1.45 6.08 7.84
C ILE A 83 -0.72 4.76 7.77
N GLN A 84 -1.46 3.71 8.06
CA GLN A 84 -1.04 2.33 7.91
C GLN A 84 -2.07 1.60 7.03
N LEU A 85 -1.65 0.52 6.40
CA LEU A 85 -2.45 -0.34 5.56
C LEU A 85 -2.42 -1.74 6.17
N ARG A 86 -3.51 -2.49 6.05
CA ARG A 86 -3.55 -3.93 6.37
C ARG A 86 -4.56 -4.62 5.47
N LYS A 87 -4.49 -5.95 5.38
CA LYS A 87 -5.56 -6.74 4.77
C LYS A 87 -6.88 -6.52 5.53
N THR A 88 -7.97 -6.25 4.81
CA THR A 88 -9.31 -6.20 5.44
C THR A 88 -9.67 -7.62 5.89
N PRO A 89 -10.12 -7.82 7.13
CA PRO A 89 -10.59 -9.13 7.59
C PRO A 89 -11.69 -9.69 6.68
N GLY A 90 -11.52 -10.93 6.23
CA GLY A 90 -12.48 -11.58 5.32
C GLY A 90 -12.38 -11.17 3.85
N SER A 91 -11.41 -10.32 3.48
CA SER A 91 -11.11 -10.06 2.06
C SER A 91 -10.61 -11.33 1.36
N PRO A 92 -10.91 -11.50 0.06
CA PRO A 92 -10.37 -12.60 -0.74
C PRO A 92 -8.84 -12.65 -0.66
N PRO A 93 -8.24 -13.85 -0.76
CA PRO A 93 -6.79 -13.97 -0.88
C PRO A 93 -6.28 -13.18 -2.08
N PHE A 94 -5.05 -12.70 -2.00
CA PHE A 94 -4.36 -12.15 -3.16
C PHE A 94 -4.16 -13.24 -4.22
N ASP A 95 -4.57 -12.96 -5.46
CA ASP A 95 -4.34 -13.83 -6.62
C ASP A 95 -3.40 -13.10 -7.61
N PRO A 96 -2.16 -13.59 -7.85
CA PRO A 96 -1.20 -12.91 -8.70
C PRO A 96 -1.54 -12.93 -10.20
N ASP A 97 -2.47 -13.78 -10.65
CA ASP A 97 -2.88 -13.87 -12.05
C ASP A 97 -4.11 -12.99 -12.34
N GLU A 98 -4.98 -12.80 -11.33
CA GLU A 98 -6.18 -11.95 -11.46
C GLU A 98 -5.99 -10.51 -10.98
N ASP A 99 -5.07 -10.26 -10.03
CA ASP A 99 -4.92 -8.94 -9.41
C ASP A 99 -4.01 -7.94 -10.15
#